data_AF-A0A6M1ZQ13-F1
#
_entry.id   AF-A0A6M1ZQ13-F1
#
_cell.length_a   1.000
_cell.length_b   1.000
_cell.length_c   1.000
_cell.angle_alpha   90.00
_cell.angle_beta   90.00
_cell.angle_gamma   90.00
#
_symmetry.space_group_name_H-M   'P 1'
#
loop_
_entity.id
_entity.type
_entity.pdbx_description
1 polymer ?
#
loop_
_entity_poly.entity_id
_entity_poly.type
_entity_poly.pdbx_seq_one_letter_code
_entity_poly.pdbx_strand_id
1 'polypeptide(L)'
;MKLLKNTLILLSIIVATCYGTITKVDTMQEVMCHFENADSDTLAIFDIDKVLLQPSDPAFQTLNIKYHRESVNKVIRSLPEDKIPIFVVLASIHSDSILVDEKTPDYLQQLNERGIPSIALTANFTGSIGPVDNLESWKINRLNLLGYDFTAMAPSSEQIVFDDLPSYRGNYSLYTDGALFTNHPDCTKGELLVRFLQLTKVSPKRVIFIDDHLNNLESVEEALACHDPSIQYDGLLYLGADDYPSTLLTEEAFETRWEAIASMARETE
;
A
#
# COMPACT_ATOMS: atom_id res chain seq x y z
N MET A 1 38.36 48.87 39.26
CA MET A 1 37.80 48.73 37.90
C MET A 1 37.61 47.26 37.60
N LYS A 2 36.36 46.78 37.61
CA LYS A 2 36.00 45.38 37.34
C LYS A 2 35.95 45.16 35.82
N LEU A 3 36.75 44.23 35.29
CA LEU A 3 36.57 43.68 33.94
C LEU A 3 35.43 42.66 33.99
N LEU A 4 34.32 42.93 33.28
CA LEU A 4 33.30 41.91 32.99
C LEU A 4 33.81 41.01 31.85
N LYS A 5 33.94 39.72 32.14
CA LYS A 5 34.07 38.65 31.16
C LYS A 5 32.69 38.36 30.58
N ASN A 6 32.47 38.71 29.31
CA ASN A 6 31.32 38.25 28.55
C ASN A 6 31.70 36.93 27.87
N THR A 7 31.30 35.81 28.46
CA THR A 7 31.38 34.49 27.82
C THR A 7 30.06 34.25 27.09
N LEU A 8 30.10 34.33 25.76
CA LEU A 8 28.99 33.97 24.89
C LEU A 8 29.00 32.43 24.75
N ILE A 9 28.04 31.75 25.39
CA ILE A 9 27.84 30.31 25.22
C ILE A 9 26.92 30.13 24.01
N LEU A 10 27.49 29.65 22.90
CA LEU A 10 26.75 29.25 21.72
C LEU A 10 26.19 27.85 21.97
N LEU A 11 24.90 27.75 22.30
CA LEU A 11 24.21 26.47 22.45
C LEU A 11 23.87 25.94 21.05
N SER A 12 24.70 25.06 20.50
CA SER A 12 24.40 24.34 19.26
C SER A 12 23.34 23.28 19.55
N ILE A 13 22.09 23.57 19.20
CA ILE A 13 21.02 22.56 19.18
C ILE A 13 21.32 21.62 18.01
N ILE A 14 21.87 20.45 18.32
CA ILE A 14 21.96 19.35 17.38
C ILE A 14 20.54 18.81 17.24
N VAL A 15 19.83 19.24 16.20
CA VAL A 15 18.60 18.57 15.78
C VAL A 15 19.05 17.27 15.12
N ALA A 16 19.07 16.18 15.90
CA ALA A 16 19.21 14.85 15.34
C ALA A 16 17.90 14.56 14.58
N THR A 17 17.93 14.75 13.26
CA THR A 17 16.87 14.23 12.39
C THR A 17 16.99 12.71 12.42
N CYS A 18 16.20 12.09 13.28
CA CYS A 18 16.04 10.65 13.31
C CYS A 18 15.17 10.29 12.11
N TYR A 19 15.79 10.09 10.94
CA TYR A 19 15.09 9.45 9.83
C TYR A 19 14.71 8.04 10.28
N GLY A 20 13.46 7.65 10.06
CA GLY A 20 13.01 6.29 10.26
C GLY A 20 13.83 5.37 9.36
N THR A 21 14.27 4.24 9.89
CA THR A 21 15.03 3.29 9.06
C THR A 21 14.03 2.36 8.38
N ILE A 22 13.92 2.44 7.06
CA ILE A 22 13.13 1.48 6.30
C ILE A 22 13.76 0.10 6.44
N THR A 23 13.04 -0.81 7.07
CA THR A 23 13.51 -2.15 7.42
C THR A 23 12.96 -3.16 6.42
N LYS A 24 13.82 -4.02 5.86
CA LYS A 24 13.37 -5.12 5.01
C LYS A 24 12.90 -6.28 5.87
N VAL A 25 11.79 -6.89 5.50
CA VAL A 25 11.18 -8.02 6.19
C VAL A 25 10.68 -9.03 5.16
N ASP A 26 10.95 -10.31 5.40
CA ASP A 26 10.68 -11.38 4.43
C ASP A 26 9.36 -12.12 4.74
N THR A 27 8.89 -12.04 6.00
CA THR A 27 7.70 -12.77 6.46
C THR A 27 6.76 -11.90 7.26
N MET A 28 5.46 -12.23 7.29
CA MET A 28 4.50 -11.49 8.12
C MET A 28 4.80 -11.69 9.61
N GLN A 29 5.44 -12.80 9.98
CA GLN A 29 5.89 -13.00 11.36
C GLN A 29 6.95 -11.97 11.78
N GLU A 30 7.88 -11.60 10.91
CA GLU A 30 8.86 -10.54 11.18
C GLU A 30 8.18 -9.17 11.30
N VAL A 31 7.20 -8.88 10.43
CA VAL A 31 6.35 -7.68 10.56
C VAL A 31 5.74 -7.62 11.96
N MET A 32 5.20 -8.73 12.46
CA MET A 32 4.56 -8.77 13.78
C MET A 32 5.51 -8.51 14.95
N CYS A 33 6.82 -8.75 14.81
CA CYS A 33 7.80 -8.36 15.83
C CYS A 33 7.85 -6.83 16.03
N HIS A 34 7.61 -6.03 14.99
CA HIS A 34 7.55 -4.57 15.11
C HIS A 34 6.34 -4.07 15.91
N PHE A 35 5.31 -4.92 16.03
CA PHE A 35 4.11 -4.66 16.82
C PHE A 35 4.21 -5.13 18.26
N GLU A 36 5.30 -5.75 18.74
CA GLU A 36 5.40 -6.27 20.12
C GLU A 36 5.13 -5.19 21.19
N ASN A 37 5.60 -3.97 20.95
CA ASN A 37 5.42 -2.82 21.85
C ASN A 37 4.39 -1.80 21.32
N ALA A 38 3.63 -2.14 20.27
CA ALA A 38 2.57 -1.28 19.76
C ALA A 38 1.32 -1.32 20.66
N ASP A 39 0.59 -0.21 20.68
CA ASP A 39 -0.62 0.01 21.46
C ASP A 39 -1.66 0.81 20.66
N SER A 40 -2.70 1.29 21.33
CA SER A 40 -3.78 2.06 20.71
C SER A 40 -3.35 3.41 20.13
N ASP A 41 -2.16 3.91 20.46
CA ASP A 41 -1.60 5.12 19.86
C ASP A 41 -0.78 4.82 18.58
N THR A 42 -0.71 3.54 18.17
CA THR A 42 -0.06 3.09 16.94
C THR A 42 -1.07 2.88 15.82
N LEU A 43 -0.85 3.47 14.65
CA LEU A 43 -1.61 3.16 13.44
C LEU A 43 -0.85 2.14 12.60
N ALA A 44 -1.44 0.96 12.43
CA ALA A 44 -0.95 -0.06 11.50
C ALA A 44 -1.51 0.19 10.10
N ILE A 45 -0.64 0.17 9.08
CA ILE A 45 -1.05 0.39 7.69
C ILE A 45 -0.48 -0.72 6.84
N PHE A 46 -1.34 -1.37 6.05
CA PHE A 46 -0.95 -2.46 5.16
C PHE A 46 -1.25 -2.07 3.71
N ASP A 47 -0.27 -2.17 2.82
CA ASP A 47 -0.61 -2.28 1.40
C ASP A 47 -1.40 -3.56 1.15
N ILE A 48 -2.14 -3.61 0.03
CA ILE A 48 -2.99 -4.74 -0.31
C ILE A 48 -2.26 -5.69 -1.26
N ASP A 49 -1.94 -5.24 -2.45
CA ASP A 49 -1.37 -6.09 -3.49
C ASP A 49 0.09 -6.41 -3.13
N LYS A 50 0.48 -7.69 -3.22
CA LYS A 50 1.78 -8.29 -2.81
C LYS A 50 2.17 -8.19 -1.34
N VAL A 51 1.36 -7.55 -0.49
CA VAL A 51 1.49 -7.61 0.97
C VAL A 51 0.44 -8.53 1.58
N LEU A 52 -0.84 -8.28 1.33
CA LEU A 52 -1.94 -9.12 1.82
C LEU A 52 -2.35 -10.15 0.77
N LEU A 53 -2.50 -9.71 -0.47
CA LEU A 53 -3.10 -10.48 -1.56
C LEU A 53 -2.20 -10.53 -2.79
N GLN A 54 -2.33 -11.59 -3.58
CA GLN A 54 -1.80 -11.64 -4.94
C GLN A 54 -2.68 -12.52 -5.85
N PRO A 55 -2.50 -12.47 -7.18
CA PRO A 55 -3.19 -13.36 -8.10
C PRO A 55 -2.82 -14.84 -7.88
N SER A 56 -3.79 -15.74 -8.08
CA SER A 56 -3.56 -17.19 -8.04
C SER A 56 -2.91 -17.75 -9.29
N ASP A 57 -3.08 -17.11 -10.46
CA ASP A 57 -2.39 -17.52 -11.68
C ASP A 57 -0.89 -17.15 -11.58
N PRO A 58 0.03 -18.13 -11.69
CA PRO A 58 1.47 -17.88 -11.63
C PRO A 58 1.97 -16.82 -12.62
N ALA A 59 1.29 -16.63 -13.75
CA ALA A 59 1.68 -15.62 -14.76
C ALA A 59 1.62 -14.19 -14.22
N PHE A 60 0.83 -13.92 -13.18
CA PHE A 60 0.68 -12.59 -12.59
C PHE A 60 1.34 -12.48 -11.20
N GLN A 61 2.13 -13.47 -10.81
CA GLN A 61 2.89 -13.46 -9.56
C GLN A 61 4.31 -12.91 -9.75
N THR A 62 4.88 -12.34 -8.69
CA THR A 62 6.13 -11.57 -8.75
C THR A 62 7.31 -12.35 -9.31
N LEU A 63 7.43 -13.65 -8.99
CA LEU A 63 8.48 -14.53 -9.54
C LEU A 63 8.51 -14.49 -11.07
N ASN A 64 7.37 -14.77 -11.72
CA ASN A 64 7.29 -14.83 -13.17
C ASN A 64 7.39 -13.44 -13.81
N ILE A 65 6.81 -12.40 -13.20
CA ILE A 65 6.93 -11.02 -13.67
C ILE A 65 8.40 -10.57 -13.71
N LYS A 66 9.17 -10.90 -12.66
CA LYS A 66 10.61 -10.59 -12.61
C LYS A 66 11.40 -11.39 -13.63
N TYR A 67 11.13 -12.69 -13.75
CA TYR A 67 11.85 -13.58 -14.65
C TYR A 67 11.61 -13.22 -16.13
N HIS A 68 10.37 -12.86 -16.48
CA HIS A 68 9.93 -12.54 -17.84
C HIS A 68 9.72 -11.03 -18.06
N ARG A 69 10.51 -10.20 -17.38
CA ARG A 69 10.35 -8.73 -17.39
C ARG A 69 10.35 -8.11 -18.78
N GLU A 70 11.15 -8.64 -19.71
CA GLU A 70 11.19 -8.13 -21.08
C GLU A 70 9.88 -8.41 -21.83
N SER A 71 9.27 -9.58 -21.64
CA SER A 71 7.95 -9.91 -22.19
C SER A 71 6.86 -9.00 -21.61
N VAL A 72 6.88 -8.77 -20.29
CA VAL A 72 5.99 -7.79 -19.63
C VAL A 72 6.12 -6.41 -20.28
N ASN A 73 7.35 -5.90 -20.41
CA ASN A 73 7.61 -4.59 -21.01
C ASN A 73 7.14 -4.51 -22.46
N LYS A 74 7.34 -5.57 -23.24
CA LYS A 74 6.91 -5.67 -24.64
C LYS A 74 5.39 -5.61 -24.76
N VAL A 75 4.66 -6.38 -23.93
CA VAL A 75 3.19 -6.39 -23.91
C VAL A 75 2.67 -5.01 -23.52
N ILE A 76 3.15 -4.43 -22.42
CA ILE A 76 2.70 -3.11 -21.95
C ILE A 76 2.96 -2.02 -23.00
N ARG A 77 4.14 -1.99 -23.63
CA ARG A 77 4.47 -1.00 -24.68
C ARG A 77 3.65 -1.16 -25.95
N SER A 78 3.04 -2.33 -26.18
CA SER A 78 2.16 -2.56 -27.32
C SER A 78 0.74 -2.03 -27.11
N LEU A 79 0.36 -1.71 -25.87
CA LEU A 79 -0.96 -1.21 -25.54
C LEU A 79 -1.07 0.30 -25.79
N PRO A 80 -2.21 0.78 -26.29
CA PRO A 80 -2.56 2.20 -26.21
C PRO A 80 -2.58 2.66 -24.75
N GLU A 81 -2.17 3.91 -24.50
CA GLU A 81 -2.01 4.47 -23.15
C GLU A 81 -3.31 4.39 -22.32
N ASP A 82 -4.46 4.62 -22.94
CA ASP A 82 -5.78 4.55 -22.32
C ASP A 82 -6.20 3.12 -21.93
N LYS A 83 -5.57 2.10 -22.53
CA LYS A 83 -5.84 0.68 -22.24
C LYS A 83 -4.92 0.10 -21.17
N ILE A 84 -3.81 0.75 -20.82
CA ILE A 84 -2.90 0.29 -19.76
C ILE A 84 -3.64 0.15 -18.40
N PRO A 85 -4.44 1.12 -17.94
CA PRO A 85 -5.20 0.96 -16.70
C PRO A 85 -6.18 -0.22 -16.72
N ILE A 86 -6.84 -0.46 -17.86
CA ILE A 86 -7.77 -1.60 -18.03
C ILE A 86 -7.00 -2.91 -17.96
N PHE A 87 -5.84 -2.98 -18.63
CA PHE A 87 -4.96 -4.14 -18.59
C PHE A 87 -4.52 -4.49 -17.16
N VAL A 88 -4.11 -3.49 -16.38
CA VAL A 88 -3.69 -3.68 -14.97
C VAL A 88 -4.82 -4.28 -14.15
N VAL A 89 -6.04 -3.75 -14.28
CA VAL A 89 -7.21 -4.31 -13.57
C VAL A 89 -7.53 -5.71 -14.05
N LEU A 90 -7.55 -5.96 -15.36
CA LEU A 90 -7.80 -7.29 -15.89
C LEU A 90 -6.78 -8.31 -15.37
N ALA A 91 -5.50 -7.98 -15.33
CA ALA A 91 -4.45 -8.84 -14.77
C ALA A 91 -4.71 -9.15 -13.27
N SER A 92 -5.27 -8.21 -12.51
CA SER A 92 -5.63 -8.41 -11.10
C SER A 92 -6.90 -9.23 -10.89
N ILE A 93 -7.87 -9.20 -11.81
CA ILE A 93 -9.19 -9.84 -11.62
C ILE A 93 -9.37 -11.15 -12.40
N HIS A 94 -8.49 -11.45 -13.37
CA HIS A 94 -8.64 -12.61 -14.25
C HIS A 94 -8.41 -13.95 -13.55
N SER A 95 -7.78 -13.91 -12.37
CA SER A 95 -7.64 -15.07 -11.48
C SER A 95 -8.13 -14.71 -10.09
N ASP A 96 -8.50 -15.71 -9.30
CA ASP A 96 -8.85 -15.48 -7.89
C ASP A 96 -7.65 -14.90 -7.12
N SER A 97 -7.94 -14.09 -6.10
CA SER A 97 -6.94 -13.63 -5.15
C SER A 97 -6.62 -14.72 -4.14
N ILE A 98 -5.36 -14.81 -3.75
CA ILE A 98 -4.87 -15.68 -2.68
C ILE A 98 -4.05 -14.86 -1.69
N LEU A 99 -3.94 -15.37 -0.46
CA LEU A 99 -3.12 -14.80 0.59
C LEU A 99 -1.64 -14.92 0.22
N VAL A 100 -0.86 -13.86 0.47
CA VAL A 100 0.62 -13.93 0.39
C VAL A 100 1.17 -14.75 1.55
N ASP A 101 0.59 -14.58 2.75
CA ASP A 101 0.89 -15.38 3.95
C ASP A 101 -0.44 -15.80 4.62
N GLU A 102 -0.65 -17.11 4.75
CA GLU A 102 -1.88 -17.72 5.27
C GLU A 102 -2.22 -17.32 6.71
N LYS A 103 -1.23 -16.86 7.50
CA LYS A 103 -1.44 -16.46 8.91
C LYS A 103 -1.77 -14.98 9.07
N THR A 104 -1.67 -14.19 8.01
CA THR A 104 -1.91 -12.74 8.09
C THR A 104 -3.29 -12.37 8.64
N PRO A 105 -4.40 -13.07 8.29
CA PRO A 105 -5.69 -12.82 8.93
C PRO A 105 -5.66 -12.99 10.45
N ASP A 106 -5.01 -14.05 10.96
CA ASP A 106 -4.86 -14.31 12.39
C ASP A 106 -4.01 -13.22 13.08
N TYR A 107 -3.00 -12.70 12.39
CA TYR A 107 -2.18 -11.60 12.89
C TYR A 107 -2.94 -10.29 12.98
N LEU A 108 -3.77 -9.96 11.99
CA LEU A 108 -4.64 -8.79 12.04
C LEU A 108 -5.68 -8.92 13.15
N GLN A 109 -6.24 -10.11 13.37
CA GLN A 109 -7.12 -10.34 14.52
C GLN A 109 -6.39 -10.07 15.85
N GLN A 110 -5.13 -10.48 15.98
CA GLN A 110 -4.34 -10.17 17.18
C GLN A 110 -4.11 -8.66 17.37
N LEU A 111 -3.91 -7.90 16.29
CA LEU A 111 -3.83 -6.43 16.38
C LEU A 111 -5.16 -5.83 16.86
N ASN A 112 -6.29 -6.32 16.33
CA ASN A 112 -7.62 -5.90 16.74
C ASN A 112 -7.88 -6.18 18.22
N GLU A 113 -7.58 -7.39 18.70
CA GLU A 113 -7.75 -7.80 20.09
C GLU A 113 -6.91 -6.96 21.07
N ARG A 114 -5.79 -6.41 20.58
CA ARG A 114 -4.92 -5.48 21.33
C ARG A 114 -5.36 -4.02 21.22
N GLY A 115 -6.41 -3.74 20.44
CA GLY A 115 -6.93 -2.40 20.22
C GLY A 115 -6.00 -1.50 19.42
N ILE A 116 -5.20 -2.07 18.50
CA ILE A 116 -4.31 -1.33 17.61
C ILE A 116 -5.09 -0.94 16.34
N PRO A 117 -5.36 0.36 16.11
CA PRO A 117 -6.01 0.79 14.89
C PRO A 117 -5.27 0.34 13.64
N SER A 118 -5.99 -0.20 12.67
CA SER A 118 -5.42 -0.76 11.45
C SER A 118 -6.23 -0.34 10.22
N ILE A 119 -5.54 0.02 9.14
CA ILE A 119 -6.15 0.33 7.84
C ILE A 119 -5.37 -0.33 6.70
N ALA A 120 -6.03 -0.50 5.55
CA ALA A 120 -5.36 -0.78 4.30
C ALA A 120 -5.07 0.52 3.54
N LEU A 121 -4.00 0.56 2.74
CA LEU A 121 -3.64 1.71 1.90
C LEU A 121 -3.02 1.26 0.59
N THR A 122 -3.76 1.40 -0.51
CA THR A 122 -3.39 0.84 -1.81
C THR A 122 -3.31 1.90 -2.91
N ALA A 123 -2.35 1.70 -3.83
CA ALA A 123 -2.24 2.46 -5.07
C ALA A 123 -3.14 1.87 -6.16
N ASN A 124 -4.44 1.76 -5.88
CA ASN A 124 -5.43 1.23 -6.80
C ASN A 124 -6.36 2.35 -7.32
N PHE A 125 -6.94 2.13 -8.50
CA PHE A 125 -7.96 3.00 -9.06
C PHE A 125 -9.25 2.90 -8.24
N THR A 126 -10.12 3.92 -8.34
CA THR A 126 -11.48 3.90 -7.80
C THR A 126 -12.52 4.05 -8.91
N GLY A 127 -13.75 3.66 -8.61
CA GLY A 127 -14.87 3.70 -9.54
C GLY A 127 -14.80 2.60 -10.60
N SER A 128 -15.40 2.88 -11.77
CA SER A 128 -15.51 1.90 -12.85
C SER A 128 -14.29 1.89 -13.76
N ILE A 129 -13.79 0.70 -14.07
CA ILE A 129 -12.77 0.49 -15.09
C ILE A 129 -12.89 -0.89 -15.75
N GLY A 130 -12.90 -0.88 -17.07
CA GLY A 130 -13.10 -2.10 -17.86
C GLY A 130 -14.36 -2.85 -17.42
N PRO A 131 -14.27 -4.14 -17.06
CA PRO A 131 -15.45 -4.92 -16.66
C PRO A 131 -15.84 -4.75 -15.18
N VAL A 132 -15.17 -3.90 -14.41
CA VAL A 132 -15.46 -3.69 -12.98
C VAL A 132 -16.20 -2.37 -12.79
N ASP A 133 -17.42 -2.42 -12.29
CA ASP A 133 -18.25 -1.23 -12.05
C ASP A 133 -17.75 -0.38 -10.87
N ASN A 134 -17.19 -1.02 -9.86
CA ASN A 134 -16.73 -0.39 -8.64
C ASN A 134 -15.52 -1.17 -8.07
N LEU A 135 -14.32 -0.66 -8.31
CA LEU A 135 -13.08 -1.33 -7.95
C LEU A 135 -12.85 -1.43 -6.44
N GLU A 136 -13.17 -0.38 -5.70
CA GLU A 136 -13.01 -0.35 -4.25
C GLU A 136 -13.86 -1.44 -3.59
N SER A 137 -15.14 -1.54 -3.98
CA SER A 137 -16.06 -2.56 -3.47
C SER A 137 -15.62 -3.95 -3.89
N TRP A 138 -15.13 -4.11 -5.13
CA TRP A 138 -14.57 -5.37 -5.59
C TRP A 138 -13.36 -5.79 -4.74
N LYS A 139 -12.41 -4.87 -4.50
CA LYS A 139 -11.19 -5.16 -3.74
C LYS A 139 -11.50 -5.45 -2.27
N ILE A 140 -12.38 -4.67 -1.64
CA ILE A 140 -12.85 -4.90 -0.25
C ILE A 140 -13.55 -6.25 -0.14
N ASN A 141 -14.41 -6.61 -1.10
CA ASN A 141 -15.06 -7.92 -1.11
C ASN A 141 -14.02 -9.05 -1.17
N ARG A 142 -12.98 -8.92 -2.02
CA ARG A 142 -11.88 -9.91 -2.08
C ARG A 142 -11.12 -10.03 -0.76
N LEU A 143 -10.84 -8.92 -0.08
CA LEU A 143 -10.25 -8.92 1.25
C LEU A 143 -11.15 -9.68 2.25
N ASN A 144 -12.43 -9.32 2.32
CA ASN A 144 -13.41 -9.93 3.22
C ASN A 144 -13.55 -11.44 3.01
N LEU A 145 -13.60 -11.90 1.75
CA LEU A 145 -13.68 -13.32 1.40
C LEU A 145 -12.46 -14.12 1.89
N LEU A 146 -11.32 -13.47 2.06
CA LEU A 146 -10.06 -14.06 2.51
C LEU A 146 -9.77 -13.80 3.99
N GLY A 147 -10.76 -13.32 4.74
CA GLY A 147 -10.68 -13.16 6.19
C GLY A 147 -10.08 -11.83 6.66
N TYR A 148 -9.89 -10.86 5.75
CA TYR A 148 -9.46 -9.51 6.11
C TYR A 148 -10.67 -8.60 6.29
N ASP A 149 -10.85 -8.03 7.48
CA ASP A 149 -11.86 -7.02 7.76
C ASP A 149 -11.24 -5.84 8.53
N PHE A 150 -10.97 -4.74 7.83
CA PHE A 150 -10.42 -3.52 8.42
C PHE A 150 -11.49 -2.65 9.09
N THR A 151 -12.78 -2.86 8.81
CA THR A 151 -13.87 -1.97 9.24
C THR A 151 -13.92 -1.80 10.76
N ALA A 152 -13.73 -2.89 11.49
CA ALA A 152 -13.76 -2.88 12.96
C ALA A 152 -12.48 -2.32 13.60
N MET A 153 -11.37 -2.32 12.88
CA MET A 153 -10.07 -1.86 13.35
C MET A 153 -9.78 -0.41 12.97
N ALA A 154 -10.50 0.12 11.98
CA ALA A 154 -10.18 1.40 11.41
C ALA A 154 -10.55 2.56 12.35
N PRO A 155 -9.77 3.65 12.37
CA PRO A 155 -10.00 4.76 13.28
C PRO A 155 -11.19 5.66 12.87
N SER A 156 -11.78 5.42 11.69
CA SER A 156 -12.99 6.10 11.20
C SER A 156 -13.92 5.08 10.53
N SER A 157 -15.22 5.17 10.80
CA SER A 157 -16.25 4.39 10.10
C SER A 157 -16.92 5.15 8.95
N GLU A 158 -16.64 6.44 8.80
CA GLU A 158 -17.23 7.27 7.75
C GLU A 158 -16.44 7.14 6.46
N GLN A 159 -17.14 6.92 5.34
CA GLN A 159 -16.57 7.00 4.01
C GLN A 159 -16.14 8.46 3.72
N ILE A 160 -14.96 8.65 3.13
CA ILE A 160 -14.41 9.97 2.81
C ILE A 160 -13.99 10.00 1.35
N VAL A 161 -14.57 10.91 0.57
CA VAL A 161 -14.12 11.24 -0.78
C VAL A 161 -13.15 12.42 -0.66
N PHE A 162 -11.94 12.29 -1.20
CA PHE A 162 -10.92 13.32 -1.15
C PHE A 162 -10.98 14.18 -2.42
N ASP A 163 -12.04 14.97 -2.55
CA ASP A 163 -12.31 15.81 -3.73
C ASP A 163 -11.38 17.02 -3.87
N ASP A 164 -10.56 17.29 -2.84
CA ASP A 164 -9.49 18.28 -2.87
C ASP A 164 -8.15 17.73 -3.43
N LEU A 165 -8.04 16.42 -3.65
CA LEU A 165 -6.91 15.78 -4.31
C LEU A 165 -7.16 15.59 -5.82
N PRO A 166 -6.12 15.37 -6.65
CA PRO A 166 -6.28 15.18 -8.08
C PRO A 166 -7.23 14.02 -8.44
N SER A 167 -8.19 14.30 -9.31
CA SER A 167 -9.08 13.27 -9.88
C SER A 167 -8.41 12.53 -11.04
N TYR A 168 -8.60 11.22 -11.15
CA TYR A 168 -8.24 10.43 -12.33
C TYR A 168 -9.49 9.80 -12.92
N ARG A 169 -9.67 9.92 -14.24
CA ARG A 169 -10.80 9.33 -14.98
C ARG A 169 -12.18 9.69 -14.40
N GLY A 170 -12.33 10.87 -13.81
CA GLY A 170 -13.58 11.34 -13.22
C GLY A 170 -13.86 10.80 -11.81
N ASN A 171 -12.94 10.04 -11.21
CA ASN A 171 -13.03 9.57 -9.83
C ASN A 171 -11.99 10.27 -8.95
N TYR A 172 -12.12 10.13 -7.63
CA TYR A 172 -11.21 10.69 -6.62
C TYR A 172 -10.63 9.60 -5.73
N SER A 173 -9.57 9.93 -4.99
CA SER A 173 -9.11 9.08 -3.88
C SER A 173 -10.25 8.90 -2.89
N LEU A 174 -10.28 7.75 -2.23
CA LEU A 174 -11.41 7.32 -1.41
C LEU A 174 -10.93 6.59 -0.17
N TYR A 175 -11.57 6.86 0.95
CA TYR A 175 -11.53 6.02 2.14
C TYR A 175 -12.89 5.32 2.29
N THR A 176 -12.90 3.99 2.38
CA THR A 176 -14.12 3.21 2.64
C THR A 176 -13.76 1.87 3.28
N ASP A 177 -14.59 1.41 4.22
CA ASP A 177 -14.45 0.12 4.93
C ASP A 177 -13.03 -0.19 5.44
N GLY A 178 -12.38 0.83 6.02
CA GLY A 178 -11.02 0.72 6.56
C GLY A 178 -9.90 0.69 5.54
N ALA A 179 -10.17 1.01 4.27
CA ALA A 179 -9.18 1.04 3.19
C ALA A 179 -9.09 2.42 2.51
N LEU A 180 -7.87 2.89 2.29
CA LEU A 180 -7.53 4.08 1.51
C LEU A 180 -7.11 3.68 0.09
N PHE A 181 -7.71 4.34 -0.91
CA PHE A 181 -7.45 4.15 -2.34
C PHE A 181 -6.95 5.47 -2.93
N THR A 182 -5.73 5.49 -3.50
CA THR A 182 -5.14 6.73 -4.02
C THR A 182 -5.79 7.23 -5.31
N ASN A 183 -6.36 6.34 -6.12
CA ASN A 183 -6.97 6.66 -7.41
C ASN A 183 -6.12 7.45 -8.42
N HIS A 184 -4.84 7.75 -8.18
CA HIS A 184 -4.10 8.64 -9.08
C HIS A 184 -2.60 8.31 -9.10
N PRO A 185 -1.93 8.36 -10.27
CA PRO A 185 -0.47 8.24 -10.33
C PRO A 185 0.25 9.40 -9.60
N ASP A 186 -0.31 10.61 -9.68
CA ASP A 186 0.23 11.82 -9.01
C ASP A 186 -0.23 12.02 -7.55
N CYS A 187 -1.13 11.19 -7.00
CA CYS A 187 -1.46 11.22 -5.56
C CYS A 187 -0.66 10.12 -4.87
N THR A 188 0.27 10.50 -4.01
CA THR A 188 1.07 9.51 -3.29
C THR A 188 0.31 8.94 -2.10
N LYS A 189 0.74 7.77 -1.61
CA LYS A 189 0.22 7.17 -0.37
C LYS A 189 0.44 8.09 0.84
N GLY A 190 1.58 8.78 0.89
CA GLY A 190 1.89 9.75 1.95
C GLY A 190 0.95 10.94 1.97
N GLU A 191 0.68 11.56 0.81
CA GLU A 191 -0.26 12.67 0.68
C GLU A 191 -1.67 12.27 1.14
N LEU A 192 -2.16 11.14 0.64
CA LEU A 192 -3.48 10.63 1.01
C LEU A 192 -3.57 10.31 2.51
N LEU A 193 -2.55 9.67 3.09
CA LEU A 193 -2.55 9.34 4.51
C LEU A 193 -2.60 10.60 5.37
N VAL A 194 -1.76 11.60 5.10
CA VAL A 194 -1.78 12.87 5.84
C VAL A 194 -3.14 13.54 5.71
N ARG A 195 -3.73 13.53 4.50
CA ARG A 195 -5.05 14.11 4.29
C ARG A 195 -6.13 13.39 5.09
N PHE A 196 -6.08 12.06 5.15
CA PHE A 196 -6.95 11.25 5.98
C PHE A 196 -6.82 11.59 7.47
N LEU A 197 -5.59 11.68 8.01
CA LEU A 197 -5.34 12.06 9.40
C LEU A 197 -5.91 13.44 9.74
N GLN A 198 -5.74 14.42 8.84
CA GLN A 198 -6.27 15.77 9.01
C GLN A 198 -7.80 15.81 9.07
N LEU A 199 -8.48 15.10 8.17
CA LEU A 199 -9.94 15.11 8.08
C LEU A 199 -10.59 14.35 9.24
N THR A 200 -10.02 13.20 9.60
CA THR A 200 -10.52 12.36 10.70
C THR A 200 -10.10 12.84 12.08
N LYS A 201 -9.09 13.73 12.15
CA LYS A 201 -8.44 14.18 13.39
C LYS A 201 -7.79 13.04 14.19
N VAL A 202 -7.48 11.94 13.51
CA VAL A 202 -6.70 10.83 14.06
C VAL A 202 -5.26 11.29 14.16
N SER A 203 -4.65 11.08 15.33
CA SER A 203 -3.31 11.61 15.65
C SER A 203 -2.48 10.51 16.32
N PRO A 204 -2.00 9.52 15.55
CA PRO A 204 -1.20 8.43 16.11
C PRO A 204 0.14 8.98 16.60
N LYS A 205 0.70 8.37 17.65
CA LYS A 205 2.09 8.66 18.08
C LYS A 205 3.11 7.88 17.25
N ARG A 206 2.66 6.78 16.64
CA ARG A 206 3.50 5.89 15.84
C ARG A 206 2.72 5.38 14.63
N VAL A 207 3.36 5.32 13.47
CA VAL A 207 2.84 4.69 12.26
C VAL A 207 3.79 3.55 11.89
N ILE A 208 3.23 2.37 11.69
CA ILE A 208 3.95 1.22 11.12
C ILE A 208 3.31 0.93 9.77
N PHE A 209 4.05 1.14 8.69
CA PHE A 209 3.55 0.96 7.33
C PHE A 209 4.28 -0.17 6.63
N ILE A 210 3.52 -1.12 6.09
CA ILE A 210 4.00 -2.30 5.39
C ILE A 210 3.64 -2.18 3.91
N ASP A 211 4.65 -2.20 3.04
CA ASP A 211 4.49 -2.02 1.58
C ASP A 211 5.60 -2.80 0.85
N ASP A 212 5.35 -3.29 -0.36
CA ASP A 212 6.36 -3.98 -1.18
C ASP A 212 7.18 -3.01 -2.05
N HIS A 213 6.82 -1.72 -2.07
CA HIS A 213 7.49 -0.69 -2.85
C HIS A 213 8.18 0.36 -1.96
N LEU A 214 9.51 0.44 -2.07
CA LEU A 214 10.33 1.40 -1.31
C LEU A 214 9.84 2.86 -1.45
N ASN A 215 9.51 3.29 -2.66
CA ASN A 215 9.05 4.66 -2.90
C ASN A 215 7.75 5.01 -2.15
N ASN A 216 6.88 4.02 -1.91
CA ASN A 216 5.67 4.24 -1.12
C ASN A 216 6.02 4.49 0.35
N LEU A 217 6.97 3.70 0.89
CA LEU A 217 7.45 3.85 2.25
C LEU A 217 8.16 5.19 2.45
N GLU A 218 9.02 5.59 1.52
CA GLU A 218 9.70 6.89 1.54
C GLU A 218 8.67 8.04 1.45
N SER A 219 7.68 7.92 0.57
CA SER A 219 6.64 8.94 0.44
C SER A 219 5.82 9.12 1.72
N VAL A 220 5.50 8.03 2.44
CA VAL A 220 4.77 8.12 3.71
C VAL A 220 5.66 8.71 4.81
N GLU A 221 6.93 8.33 4.88
CA GLU A 221 7.90 8.90 5.81
C GLU A 221 8.00 10.43 5.66
N GLU A 222 8.25 10.88 4.43
CA GLU A 222 8.41 12.30 4.11
C GLU A 222 7.14 13.10 4.44
N ALA A 223 5.97 12.56 4.08
CA ALA A 223 4.69 13.22 4.33
C ALA A 223 4.39 13.33 5.83
N LEU A 224 4.62 12.26 6.61
CA LEU A 224 4.43 12.27 8.06
C LEU A 224 5.41 13.22 8.76
N ALA A 225 6.69 13.19 8.38
CA ALA A 225 7.71 14.09 8.95
C ALA A 225 7.38 15.57 8.69
N CYS A 226 6.78 15.88 7.54
CA CYS A 226 6.31 17.23 7.21
C CYS A 226 5.03 17.60 7.97
N HIS A 227 4.11 16.66 8.14
CA HIS A 227 2.84 16.86 8.82
C HIS A 227 3.00 17.05 10.33
N ASP A 228 3.70 16.13 10.99
CA ASP A 228 3.98 16.13 12.42
C ASP A 228 5.27 15.33 12.70
N PRO A 229 6.40 16.02 12.95
CA PRO A 229 7.69 15.36 13.20
C PRO A 229 7.75 14.60 14.53
N SER A 230 6.71 14.67 15.36
CA SER A 230 6.62 13.88 16.60
C SER A 230 6.09 12.47 16.38
N ILE A 231 5.48 12.18 15.22
CA ILE A 231 5.03 10.85 14.83
C ILE A 231 6.25 9.97 14.56
N GLN A 232 6.38 8.88 15.30
CA GLN A 232 7.38 7.86 15.01
C GLN A 232 6.97 7.07 13.78
N TYR A 233 7.90 6.79 12.87
CA TYR A 233 7.62 6.05 11.65
C TYR A 233 8.51 4.82 11.51
N ASP A 234 7.88 3.67 11.31
CA ASP A 234 8.53 2.42 10.91
C ASP A 234 8.00 1.98 9.54
N GLY A 235 8.80 2.22 8.49
CA GLY A 235 8.53 1.67 7.16
C GLY A 235 9.10 0.26 7.04
N LEU A 236 8.26 -0.70 6.67
CA LEU A 236 8.64 -2.11 6.48
C LEU A 236 8.52 -2.49 5.01
N LEU A 237 9.67 -2.67 4.35
CA LEU A 237 9.73 -3.16 2.98
C LEU A 237 9.50 -4.67 2.98
N TYR A 238 8.28 -5.06 2.63
CA TYR A 238 7.84 -6.45 2.67
C TYR A 238 8.19 -7.19 1.39
N LEU A 239 8.88 -8.33 1.53
CA LEU A 239 9.35 -9.15 0.41
C LEU A 239 8.60 -10.49 0.29
N GLY A 240 7.53 -10.72 1.07
CA GLY A 240 6.86 -12.03 1.11
C GLY A 240 6.33 -12.52 -0.25
N ALA A 241 5.87 -11.63 -1.13
CA ALA A 241 5.47 -12.00 -2.48
C ALA A 241 6.64 -12.37 -3.41
N ASP A 242 7.86 -11.94 -3.10
CA ASP A 242 9.07 -12.29 -3.86
C ASP A 242 9.46 -13.75 -3.65
N ASP A 243 9.29 -14.23 -2.41
CA ASP A 243 9.63 -15.60 -2.00
C ASP A 243 8.42 -16.54 -1.99
N TYR A 244 7.27 -16.07 -2.46
CA TYR A 244 6.06 -16.88 -2.52
C TYR A 244 6.26 -18.13 -3.40
N PRO A 245 5.82 -19.32 -2.95
CA PRO A 245 5.98 -20.57 -3.70
C PRO A 245 5.10 -20.54 -4.97
N SER A 246 5.71 -20.13 -6.08
CA SER A 246 5.08 -20.03 -7.40
C SER A 246 5.69 -21.03 -8.39
N THR A 247 4.88 -21.46 -9.37
CA THR A 247 5.37 -22.27 -10.49
C THR A 247 6.04 -21.36 -11.52
N LEU A 248 7.33 -21.57 -11.79
CA LEU A 248 8.03 -20.86 -12.87
C LEU A 248 7.50 -21.34 -14.22
N LEU A 249 6.99 -20.41 -15.03
CA LEU A 249 6.45 -20.66 -16.36
C LEU A 249 7.55 -20.57 -17.43
N THR A 250 7.34 -21.29 -18.54
CA THR A 250 8.11 -21.02 -19.77
C THR A 250 7.72 -19.65 -20.34
N GLU A 251 8.62 -19.04 -21.10
CA GLU A 251 8.36 -17.75 -21.76
C GLU A 251 7.10 -17.80 -22.65
N GLU A 252 6.93 -18.86 -23.45
CA GLU A 252 5.75 -19.05 -24.30
C GLU A 252 4.44 -19.11 -23.48
N ALA A 253 4.42 -19.86 -22.37
CA ALA A 253 3.24 -19.97 -21.52
C ALA A 253 2.92 -18.64 -20.82
N PHE A 254 3.95 -17.91 -20.37
CA PHE A 254 3.82 -16.60 -19.76
C PHE A 254 3.29 -15.56 -20.76
N GLU A 255 3.92 -15.45 -21.94
CA GLU A 255 3.50 -14.51 -22.99
C GLU A 255 2.07 -14.78 -23.44
N THR A 256 1.67 -16.04 -23.57
CA THR A 256 0.29 -16.41 -23.94
C THR A 256 -0.74 -15.85 -22.95
N ARG A 257 -0.45 -15.92 -21.64
CA ARG A 257 -1.35 -15.37 -20.61
C ARG A 257 -1.41 -13.85 -20.65
N TRP A 258 -0.26 -13.18 -20.77
CA TRP A 258 -0.19 -11.73 -20.82
C TRP A 258 -0.82 -11.14 -22.08
N GLU A 259 -0.62 -11.76 -23.25
CA GLU A 259 -1.25 -11.32 -24.49
C GLU A 259 -2.76 -11.54 -24.49
N ALA A 260 -3.26 -12.58 -23.81
CA ALA A 260 -4.70 -12.78 -23.64
C ALA A 260 -5.33 -11.59 -22.89
N ILE A 261 -4.72 -11.17 -21.77
CA ILE A 261 -5.17 -9.98 -21.02
C ILE A 261 -5.02 -8.71 -21.86
N ALA A 262 -3.93 -8.57 -22.61
CA ALA A 262 -3.73 -7.42 -23.50
C ALA A 262 -4.78 -7.35 -24.62
N SER A 263 -5.19 -8.49 -25.20
CA SER A 263 -6.27 -8.55 -26.18
C SER A 263 -7.60 -8.11 -25.57
N MET A 264 -7.93 -8.65 -24.39
CA MET A 264 -9.14 -8.25 -23.66
C MET A 264 -9.15 -6.74 -23.36
N ALA A 265 -8.02 -6.18 -22.93
CA ALA A 265 -7.89 -4.75 -22.67
C ALA A 265 -8.10 -3.91 -23.95
N ARG A 266 -7.58 -4.35 -25.10
CA ARG A 266 -7.77 -3.68 -26.40
C ARG A 266 -9.24 -3.69 -26.86
N GLU A 267 -9.96 -4.75 -26.55
CA GLU A 267 -11.36 -4.96 -26.97
C GLU A 267 -12.39 -4.33 -26.01
N THR A 268 -11.99 -4.02 -24.78
CA THR A 268 -12.86 -3.38 -23.78
C THR A 268 -12.97 -1.90 -24.07
N GLU A 269 -14.19 -1.36 -24.17
CA GLU A 269 -14.44 0.07 -24.42
C GLU A 269 -13.88 0.99 -23.32
#